data_AF-A0A087ABJ0-F1
#
_entry.id   AF-A0A087ABJ0-F1
#
_cell.length_a   1.000
_cell.length_b   1.000
_cell.length_c   1.000
_cell.angle_alpha   90.00
_cell.angle_beta   90.00
_cell.angle_gamma   90.00
#
_symmetry.space_group_name_H-M   'P 1'
#
loop_
_entity.id
_entity.type
_entity.pdbx_description
1 polymer ?
#
loop_
_entity_poly.entity_id
_entity_poly.type
_entity_poly.pdbx_seq_one_letter_code
_entity_poly.pdbx_strand_id
1 'polypeptide(L)'
;MKPIGQVEPSKRRTVVISGAESVVCFLGWVVVFALGSDRPVPPGFWKLVVLVGVLMVAQFLYVRRLLADMLLAQPTFRRNEVMFAVAGVSLAVLTGWWWHTDFTGMAGVIWLVVVTGVGLVYGTVLWTVNRTFVRVFRGRIRANVR
;
A
#
# COMPACT_ATOMS: atom_id res chain seq x y z
N MET A 1 -10.42 8.56 36.04
CA MET A 1 -10.25 9.52 34.92
C MET A 1 -8.92 9.24 34.24
N LYS A 2 -8.92 8.86 32.94
CA LYS A 2 -7.70 8.67 32.16
C LYS A 2 -7.11 10.05 31.82
N PRO A 3 -5.80 10.31 32.01
CA PRO A 3 -5.24 11.62 31.70
C PRO A 3 -5.32 11.89 30.20
N ILE A 4 -6.09 12.92 29.87
CA ILE A 4 -6.21 13.53 28.54
C ILE A 4 -4.87 14.24 28.29
N GLY A 5 -3.96 13.62 27.55
CA GLY A 5 -2.68 14.27 27.23
C GLY A 5 -1.59 13.38 26.67
N GLN A 6 -1.66 12.06 26.87
CA GLN A 6 -0.71 11.13 26.26
C GLN A 6 -1.41 10.24 25.24
N VAL A 7 -1.79 10.82 24.09
CA VAL A 7 -1.80 10.00 22.87
C VAL A 7 -0.34 9.61 22.66
N GLU A 8 0.03 8.39 23.03
CA GLU A 8 1.40 7.91 23.04
C GLU A 8 2.15 8.41 21.78
N PRO A 9 3.37 8.95 21.92
CA PRO A 9 4.14 9.44 20.78
C PRO A 9 4.34 8.38 19.69
N SER A 10 4.23 7.09 20.05
CA SER A 10 4.17 5.95 19.12
C SER A 10 2.95 6.01 18.18
N LYS A 11 1.74 6.22 18.71
CA LYS A 11 0.48 6.20 17.96
C LYS A 11 0.39 7.35 16.95
N ARG A 12 0.86 8.55 17.33
CA ARG A 12 0.90 9.72 16.45
C ARG A 12 1.88 9.51 15.28
N ARG A 13 3.04 8.90 15.55
CA ARG A 13 4.04 8.57 14.52
C ARG A 13 3.55 7.49 13.55
N THR A 14 2.91 6.44 14.05
CA THR A 14 2.33 5.40 13.19
C THR A 14 1.33 5.98 12.20
N VAL A 15 0.48 6.92 12.63
CA VAL A 15 -0.47 7.60 11.74
C VAL A 15 0.24 8.41 10.66
N VAL A 16 1.26 9.20 11.03
CA VAL A 16 2.02 10.01 10.07
C VAL A 16 2.74 9.14 9.05
N ILE A 17 3.40 8.06 9.50
CA ILE A 17 4.14 7.14 8.62
C ILE A 17 3.18 6.42 7.68
N SER A 18 2.11 5.85 8.21
CA SER A 18 1.10 5.17 7.39
C SER A 18 0.49 6.14 6.37
N GLY A 19 0.27 7.40 6.76
CA GLY A 19 -0.23 8.44 5.87
C GLY A 19 0.76 8.76 4.75
N ALA A 20 2.04 8.95 5.09
CA ALA A 20 3.09 9.21 4.10
C ALA A 20 3.26 8.04 3.13
N GLU A 21 3.26 6.80 3.61
CA GLU A 21 3.34 5.60 2.77
C GLU A 21 2.14 5.50 1.83
N SER A 22 0.93 5.76 2.32
CA SER A 22 -0.27 5.78 1.48
C SER A 22 -0.22 6.88 0.41
N VAL A 23 0.29 8.08 0.70
CA VAL A 23 0.44 9.16 -0.28
C VAL A 23 1.46 8.79 -1.36
N VAL A 24 2.61 8.23 -0.97
CA VAL A 24 3.64 7.79 -1.92
C VAL A 24 3.10 6.66 -2.82
N CYS A 25 2.40 5.69 -2.23
CA CYS A 25 1.77 4.60 -3.01
C CYS A 25 0.69 5.14 -3.95
N PHE A 26 -0.13 6.09 -3.49
CA PHE A 26 -1.14 6.75 -4.33
C PHE A 26 -0.51 7.37 -5.57
N LEU A 27 0.49 8.24 -5.37
CA LEU A 27 1.18 8.91 -6.47
C LEU A 27 1.89 7.92 -7.39
N GLY A 28 2.54 6.90 -6.81
CA GLY A 28 3.19 5.84 -7.57
C GLY A 28 2.23 5.12 -8.50
N TRP A 29 1.05 4.71 -8.00
CA TRP A 29 0.03 4.07 -8.84
C TRP A 29 -0.52 5.01 -9.91
N VAL A 30 -0.82 6.26 -9.56
CA VAL A 30 -1.29 7.25 -10.55
C VAL A 30 -0.29 7.41 -11.69
N VAL A 31 1.02 7.47 -11.38
CA VAL A 31 2.08 7.54 -12.40
C VAL A 31 2.13 6.27 -13.25
N VAL A 32 2.10 5.08 -12.63
CA VAL A 32 2.10 3.80 -13.38
C VAL A 32 0.95 3.73 -14.36
N PHE A 33 -0.27 4.09 -13.94
CA PHE A 33 -1.43 4.08 -14.83
C PHE A 33 -1.40 5.21 -15.86
N ALA A 34 -0.84 6.38 -15.53
CA ALA A 34 -0.67 7.46 -16.50
C ALA A 34 0.39 7.15 -17.57
N LEU A 35 1.41 6.35 -17.23
CA LEU A 35 2.41 5.87 -18.19
C LEU A 35 1.83 4.78 -19.11
N GLY A 36 0.88 3.99 -18.62
CA GLY A 36 0.20 2.95 -19.39
C GLY A 36 -1.00 3.42 -20.20
N SER A 37 -1.43 4.68 -20.08
CA SER A 37 -2.59 5.19 -20.81
C SER A 37 -2.21 5.80 -22.16
N ASP A 38 -3.15 5.76 -23.10
CA ASP A 38 -3.04 6.48 -24.37
C ASP A 38 -2.83 7.97 -24.13
N ARG A 39 -2.00 8.61 -24.98
CA ARG A 39 -1.73 10.05 -24.88
C ARG A 39 -2.56 10.82 -25.92
N PRO A 40 -3.26 11.90 -25.53
CA PRO A 40 -3.39 12.46 -24.18
C PRO A 40 -4.27 11.60 -23.26
N VAL A 41 -4.04 11.73 -21.94
CA VAL A 41 -4.73 10.93 -20.91
C VAL A 41 -6.25 10.97 -21.12
N PRO A 42 -6.94 9.82 -21.23
CA PRO A 42 -8.35 9.79 -21.57
C PRO A 42 -9.22 10.51 -20.52
N PRO A 43 -10.36 11.12 -20.92
CA PRO A 43 -11.29 11.75 -19.98
C PRO A 43 -11.81 10.82 -18.89
N GLY A 44 -11.76 9.49 -19.09
CA GLY A 44 -12.13 8.49 -18.09
C GLY A 44 -11.10 8.29 -16.96
N PHE A 45 -9.87 8.79 -17.11
CA PHE A 45 -8.74 8.57 -16.20
C PHE A 45 -9.02 8.94 -14.75
N TRP A 46 -9.79 10.01 -14.51
CA TRP A 46 -10.12 10.43 -13.15
C TRP A 46 -10.85 9.35 -12.33
N LYS A 47 -11.62 8.46 -12.99
CA LYS A 47 -12.30 7.34 -12.31
C LYS A 47 -11.29 6.36 -11.71
N LEU A 48 -10.18 6.14 -12.41
CA LEU A 48 -9.06 5.33 -11.91
C LEU A 48 -8.41 6.00 -10.71
N VAL A 49 -8.17 7.31 -10.80
CA VAL A 49 -7.57 8.09 -9.70
C VAL A 49 -8.45 7.99 -8.44
N VAL A 50 -9.78 8.08 -8.60
CA VAL A 50 -10.74 7.85 -7.50
C VAL A 50 -10.65 6.43 -6.96
N LEU A 51 -10.63 5.40 -7.82
CA LEU A 51 -10.50 4.00 -7.41
C LEU A 51 -9.22 3.76 -6.60
N VAL A 52 -8.09 4.23 -7.11
CA VAL A 52 -6.79 4.15 -6.40
C VAL A 52 -6.88 4.90 -5.07
N GLY A 53 -7.51 6.07 -5.03
CA GLY A 53 -7.74 6.83 -3.80
C GLY A 53 -8.51 6.03 -2.74
N VAL A 54 -9.59 5.36 -3.13
CA VAL A 54 -10.37 4.49 -2.24
C VAL A 54 -9.53 3.32 -1.72
N LEU A 55 -8.78 2.66 -2.60
CA LEU A 55 -7.89 1.56 -2.21
C LEU A 55 -6.78 2.02 -1.26
N MET A 56 -6.31 3.26 -1.39
CA MET A 56 -5.31 3.84 -0.48
C MET A 56 -5.84 4.06 0.93
N VAL A 57 -7.14 4.34 1.10
CA VAL A 57 -7.76 4.38 2.43
C VAL A 57 -7.74 3.00 3.08
N ALA A 58 -8.07 1.94 2.32
CA ALA A 58 -7.98 0.57 2.82
C ALA A 58 -6.54 0.18 3.16
N GLN A 59 -5.57 0.55 2.30
CA GLN A 59 -4.14 0.34 2.55
C GLN A 59 -3.68 1.09 3.80
N PHE A 60 -4.10 2.33 4.01
CA PHE A 60 -3.76 3.11 5.22
C PHE A 60 -4.18 2.39 6.50
N LEU A 61 -5.41 1.87 6.54
CA LEU A 61 -5.91 1.12 7.70
C LEU A 61 -5.13 -0.18 7.90
N TYR A 62 -4.79 -0.87 6.80
CA TYR A 62 -4.00 -2.09 6.85
C TYR A 62 -2.58 -1.84 7.38
N VAL A 63 -1.87 -0.84 6.86
CA VAL A 63 -0.50 -0.49 7.27
C VAL A 63 -0.46 -0.15 8.75
N ARG A 64 -1.43 0.62 9.26
CA ARG A 64 -1.53 0.89 10.70
C ARG A 64 -1.61 -0.37 11.55
N ARG A 65 -2.38 -1.37 11.09
CA ARG A 65 -2.48 -2.68 11.76
C ARG A 65 -1.20 -3.49 11.60
N LEU A 66 -0.58 -3.45 10.43
CA LEU A 66 0.69 -4.12 10.14
C LEU A 66 1.81 -3.62 11.07
N LEU A 67 1.94 -2.30 11.25
CA LEU A 67 2.92 -1.73 12.18
C LEU A 67 2.65 -2.18 13.63
N ALA A 68 1.38 -2.25 14.05
CA ALA A 68 1.02 -2.75 15.37
C ALA A 68 1.43 -4.23 15.56
N ASP A 69 1.13 -5.08 14.57
CA ASP A 69 1.49 -6.50 14.59
C ASP A 69 3.03 -6.70 14.57
N MET A 70 3.76 -5.86 13.83
CA MET A 70 5.24 -5.86 13.81
C MET A 70 5.86 -5.43 15.14
N LEU A 71 5.26 -4.47 15.85
CA LEU A 71 5.70 -4.07 17.19
C LEU A 71 5.56 -5.23 18.19
N LEU A 72 4.55 -6.09 17.99
CA LEU A 72 4.34 -7.34 18.72
C LEU A 72 5.24 -8.50 18.24
N ALA A 73 6.19 -8.23 17.33
CA ALA A 73 7.13 -9.21 16.77
C ALA A 73 6.48 -10.41 16.04
N GLN A 74 5.26 -10.24 15.53
CA GLN A 74 4.62 -11.29 14.74
C GLN A 74 5.21 -11.41 13.33
N PRO A 75 5.20 -12.61 12.72
CA PRO A 75 5.61 -12.80 11.34
C PRO A 75 4.56 -12.22 10.38
N THR A 76 4.80 -11.01 9.87
CA THR A 76 3.84 -10.30 9.03
C THR A 76 4.10 -10.37 7.53
N PHE A 77 5.27 -10.88 7.10
CA PHE A 77 5.68 -10.85 5.69
C PHE A 77 4.68 -11.55 4.77
N ARG A 78 4.37 -12.83 5.03
CA ARG A 78 3.44 -13.60 4.19
C ARG A 78 2.05 -12.97 4.13
N ARG A 79 1.57 -12.41 5.25
CA ARG A 79 0.28 -11.73 5.32
C ARG A 79 0.26 -10.42 4.52
N ASN A 80 1.39 -9.71 4.47
CA ASN A 80 1.58 -8.53 3.65
C ASN A 80 1.57 -8.89 2.16
N GLU A 81 2.39 -9.84 1.75
CA GLU A 81 2.46 -10.27 0.35
C GLU A 81 1.11 -10.80 -0.16
N VAL A 82 0.39 -11.61 0.62
CA VAL A 82 -0.96 -12.06 0.24
C VAL A 82 -1.92 -10.89 0.09
N MET A 83 -1.86 -9.89 0.98
CA MET A 83 -2.75 -8.72 0.89
C MET A 83 -2.45 -7.88 -0.37
N PHE A 84 -1.17 -7.66 -0.68
CA PHE A 84 -0.76 -6.95 -1.90
C PHE A 84 -1.03 -7.75 -3.17
N ALA A 85 -0.91 -9.08 -3.13
CA ALA A 85 -1.29 -9.95 -4.24
C ALA A 85 -2.80 -9.84 -4.52
N VAL A 86 -3.64 -9.97 -3.48
CA VAL A 86 -5.10 -9.86 -3.62
C VAL A 86 -5.48 -8.46 -4.10
N ALA A 87 -4.92 -7.41 -3.51
CA ALA A 87 -5.17 -6.03 -3.94
C ALA A 87 -4.74 -5.79 -5.39
N GLY A 88 -3.57 -6.31 -5.79
CA GLY A 88 -3.05 -6.23 -7.15
C GLY A 88 -3.95 -6.95 -8.15
N VAL A 89 -4.38 -8.18 -7.85
CA VAL A 89 -5.32 -8.94 -8.69
C VAL A 89 -6.67 -8.22 -8.79
N SER A 90 -7.23 -7.75 -7.66
CA SER A 90 -8.48 -6.99 -7.66
C SER A 90 -8.37 -5.72 -8.50
N LEU A 91 -7.28 -4.97 -8.35
CA LEU A 91 -7.03 -3.76 -9.13
C LEU A 91 -6.87 -4.07 -10.62
N ALA A 92 -6.16 -5.14 -10.97
CA ALA A 92 -5.97 -5.58 -12.35
C ALA A 92 -7.30 -5.96 -13.01
N VAL A 93 -8.15 -6.71 -12.30
CA VAL A 93 -9.47 -7.11 -12.79
C VAL A 93 -10.39 -5.90 -12.94
N LEU A 94 -10.46 -5.02 -11.93
CA LEU A 94 -11.31 -3.83 -11.97
C LEU A 94 -10.91 -2.87 -13.10
N THR A 95 -9.61 -2.67 -13.29
CA THR A 95 -9.11 -1.79 -14.37
C THR A 95 -9.22 -2.45 -15.74
N GLY A 96 -8.94 -3.74 -15.84
CA GLY A 96 -9.08 -4.51 -17.07
C GLY A 96 -10.50 -4.55 -17.59
N TRP A 97 -11.47 -4.85 -16.71
CA TRP A 97 -12.89 -4.88 -17.06
C TRP A 97 -13.44 -3.51 -17.48
N TRP A 98 -12.95 -2.44 -16.86
CA TRP A 98 -13.43 -1.08 -17.14
C TRP A 98 -12.80 -0.50 -18.42
N TRP A 99 -11.51 -0.75 -18.67
CA TRP A 99 -10.78 -0.06 -19.74
C TRP A 99 -10.58 -0.87 -21.01
N HIS A 100 -10.40 -2.19 -20.89
CA HIS A 100 -10.03 -3.02 -22.04
C HIS A 100 -11.24 -3.79 -22.53
N THR A 101 -11.71 -3.43 -23.72
CA THR A 101 -12.72 -4.21 -24.46
C THR A 101 -12.25 -5.64 -24.75
N ASP A 102 -10.92 -5.85 -24.85
CA ASP A 102 -10.29 -7.14 -25.12
C ASP A 102 -9.55 -7.73 -23.90
N PHE A 103 -10.12 -7.58 -22.70
CA PHE A 103 -9.56 -8.17 -21.49
C PHE A 103 -9.50 -9.71 -21.53
N THR A 104 -10.22 -10.36 -22.48
CA THR A 104 -10.40 -11.81 -22.59
C THR A 104 -9.33 -12.54 -23.43
N GLY A 105 -8.09 -12.06 -23.43
CA GLY A 105 -6.97 -12.67 -24.17
C GLY A 105 -5.60 -12.51 -23.52
N MET A 106 -4.52 -12.78 -24.26
CA MET A 106 -3.13 -12.64 -23.76
C MET A 106 -2.84 -11.24 -23.21
N ALA A 107 -3.44 -10.19 -23.78
CA ALA A 107 -3.31 -8.82 -23.29
C ALA A 107 -3.82 -8.67 -21.84
N GLY A 108 -4.97 -9.27 -21.52
CA GLY A 108 -5.52 -9.27 -20.15
C GLY A 108 -4.65 -10.07 -19.17
N VAL A 109 -4.07 -11.19 -19.61
CA VAL A 109 -3.13 -11.97 -18.79
C VAL A 109 -1.86 -11.18 -18.51
N ILE A 110 -1.27 -10.54 -19.53
CA ILE A 110 -0.09 -9.67 -19.37
C ILE A 110 -0.40 -8.52 -18.41
N TRP A 111 -1.55 -7.86 -18.58
CA TRP A 111 -1.99 -6.81 -17.67
C TRP A 111 -2.10 -7.29 -16.22
N LEU A 112 -2.74 -8.44 -16.01
CA LEU A 112 -2.89 -9.04 -14.68
C LEU A 112 -1.54 -9.35 -14.04
N VAL A 113 -0.60 -9.92 -14.81
CA VAL A 113 0.75 -10.23 -14.34
C VAL A 113 1.52 -8.95 -14.00
N VAL A 114 1.45 -7.93 -14.85
CA VAL A 114 2.15 -6.65 -14.63
C VAL A 114 1.61 -5.94 -13.39
N VAL A 115 0.29 -5.73 -13.29
CA VAL A 115 -0.31 -5.01 -12.17
C VAL A 115 -0.12 -5.76 -10.86
N THR A 116 -0.32 -7.08 -10.86
CA THR A 116 -0.07 -7.90 -9.66
C THR A 116 1.41 -7.91 -9.28
N GLY A 117 2.30 -8.01 -10.26
CA GLY A 117 3.75 -7.98 -10.05
C GLY A 117 4.22 -6.66 -9.44
N VAL A 118 3.75 -5.52 -9.97
CA VAL A 118 4.01 -4.19 -9.39
C VAL A 118 3.45 -4.11 -7.96
N GLY A 119 2.25 -4.66 -7.71
CA GLY A 119 1.66 -4.75 -6.37
C GLY A 119 2.53 -5.54 -5.38
N LEU A 120 3.07 -6.69 -5.78
CA LEU A 120 3.98 -7.49 -4.96
C LEU A 120 5.30 -6.77 -4.67
N VAL A 121 5.88 -6.10 -5.67
CA VAL A 121 7.08 -5.27 -5.48
C VAL A 121 6.81 -4.17 -4.44
N TYR A 122 5.67 -3.47 -4.55
CA TYR A 122 5.26 -2.50 -3.54
C TYR A 122 5.10 -3.13 -2.16
N GLY A 123 4.44 -4.29 -2.07
CA GLY A 123 4.29 -5.04 -0.82
C GLY A 123 5.62 -5.33 -0.16
N THR A 124 6.58 -5.87 -0.92
CA THR A 124 7.91 -6.22 -0.42
C THR A 124 8.69 -4.99 0.04
N VAL A 125 8.65 -3.89 -0.73
CA VAL A 125 9.30 -2.63 -0.36
C VAL A 125 8.68 -2.06 0.91
N LEU A 126 7.35 -1.97 0.98
CA LEU A 126 6.63 -1.41 2.13
C LEU A 126 6.91 -2.22 3.39
N TRP A 127 6.93 -3.55 3.29
CA TRP A 127 7.27 -4.39 4.43
C TRP A 127 8.71 -4.19 4.90
N THR A 128 9.65 -4.08 3.96
CA THR A 128 11.08 -3.91 4.27
C THR A 128 11.33 -2.56 4.96
N VAL A 129 10.71 -1.49 4.47
CA VAL A 129 10.77 -0.15 5.08
C VAL A 129 10.19 -0.19 6.50
N ASN A 130 8.98 -0.73 6.66
CA ASN A 130 8.32 -0.83 7.96
C ASN A 130 9.08 -1.69 8.97
N ARG A 131 9.67 -2.81 8.51
CA ARG A 131 10.52 -3.66 9.36
C ARG A 131 11.76 -2.92 9.84
N THR A 132 12.41 -2.16 8.96
CA THR A 132 13.59 -1.36 9.29
C THR A 132 13.23 -0.27 10.30
N PHE A 133 12.10 0.41 10.08
CA PHE A 133 11.58 1.40 11.01
C PHE A 133 11.36 0.82 12.41
N VAL A 134 10.64 -0.30 12.53
CA VAL A 134 10.38 -0.96 13.82
C VAL A 134 11.67 -1.40 14.51
N ARG A 135 12.66 -1.92 13.77
CA ARG A 135 13.97 -2.29 14.32
C ARG A 135 14.70 -1.08 14.92
N VAL A 136 14.77 0.03 14.19
CA VAL A 136 15.40 1.27 14.66
C VAL A 136 14.68 1.80 15.91
N PHE A 137 13.35 1.77 15.91
CA PHE A 137 12.54 2.25 17.04
C PHE A 137 12.73 1.39 18.29
N ARG A 138 12.69 0.06 18.13
CA ARG A 138 12.91 -0.89 19.23
C ARG A 138 14.34 -0.77 19.79
N GLY A 139 15.32 -0.48 18.94
CA GLY A 139 16.71 -0.18 19.34
C GLY A 139 16.81 1.06 20.23
N ARG A 140 16.14 2.17 19.86
CA ARG A 140 16.14 3.40 20.69
C ARG A 140 15.46 3.21 22.04
N ILE A 141 14.34 2.48 22.10
CA ILE A 141 13.67 2.21 23.39
C ILE A 141 14.59 1.41 24.32
N ARG A 142 15.33 0.43 23.79
CA ARG A 142 16.24 -0.39 24.58
C ARG A 142 17.49 0.38 25.05
N ALA A 143 17.92 1.38 24.29
CA ALA A 143 19.06 2.24 24.65
C ALA A 143 18.71 3.28 25.74
N ASN A 144 17.46 3.74 25.83
CA ASN A 144 17.01 4.71 26.84
C ASN A 144 16.65 4.10 28.20
N VAL A 145 16.80 2.78 28.36
CA VAL A 145 16.48 2.03 29.60
C VAL A 145 17.77 1.51 30.28
N ARG A 146 18.94 1.78 29.70
CA ARG A 146 20.25 1.58 30.35
C ARG A 146 20.82 2.94 30.73
#